data_AF-A0A177A3N8-F1
#
_entry.id   AF-A0A177A3N8-F1
#
_cell.length_a   1.000
_cell.length_b   1.000
_cell.length_c   1.000
_cell.angle_alpha   90.00
_cell.angle_beta   90.00
_cell.angle_gamma   90.00
#
_symmetry.space_group_name_H-M   'P 1'
#
loop_
_entity.id
_entity.type
_entity.pdbx_description
1 polymer ?
#
loop_
_entity_poly.entity_id
_entity_poly.type
_entity_poly.pdbx_seq_one_letter_code
_entity_poly.pdbx_strand_id
1 'polypeptide(L)'
;MATTPPSIAIPGQPLGASTKYIPGPGTHLHLSQIHASILGPIHLTHPPKPVGPQKRLTKITPSAPTPLPTISVLRSPALDTKPGEVQTAKREAIPEVSSIVLCRVTRITARQASVAILVVGETVGEGEWQGVVRVQDVRATEKDRVKIAESFRPGDVVRAIVISLGDQSNYYLSTARNDLGVLMATSDAGNAMHPVSWREYRDPVTGTSELRKGQTIACDTKPIIELGSITPPVRETTPYCVLSLLSAVSAARASTGSPPDVTAPPPKDRSRTTDPHAVRDRGVDPVDPPLASSSVRPGR
;
A
#
# COMPACT_ATOMS: atom_id res chain seq x y z
N MET A 1 22.15 -29.69 31.53
CA MET A 1 21.40 -30.58 30.63
C MET A 1 21.21 -29.84 29.31
N ALA A 2 21.75 -30.35 28.21
CA ALA A 2 21.69 -29.69 26.91
C ALA A 2 20.33 -29.97 26.26
N THR A 3 19.35 -29.12 26.55
CA THR A 3 18.03 -29.20 25.92
C THR A 3 18.15 -28.70 24.48
N THR A 4 17.91 -29.57 23.52
CA THR A 4 17.72 -29.19 22.11
C THR A 4 16.52 -28.25 22.03
N PRO A 5 16.61 -27.09 21.36
CA PRO A 5 15.50 -26.16 21.29
C PRO A 5 14.29 -26.82 20.60
N PRO A 6 13.07 -26.63 21.13
CA PRO A 6 11.85 -27.23 20.58
C PRO A 6 11.50 -26.61 19.21
N SER A 7 10.70 -27.32 18.40
CA SER A 7 10.27 -26.79 17.10
C SER A 7 9.38 -25.56 17.22
N ILE A 8 8.66 -25.41 18.33
CA ILE A 8 7.77 -24.29 18.62
C ILE A 8 8.09 -23.75 20.01
N ALA A 9 8.15 -22.43 20.14
CA ALA A 9 8.42 -21.73 21.38
C ALA A 9 7.15 -21.05 21.90
N ILE A 10 6.96 -21.13 23.22
CA ILE A 10 5.94 -20.38 23.97
C ILE A 10 6.61 -19.18 24.66
N PRO A 11 5.96 -18.01 24.78
CA PRO A 11 6.51 -16.88 25.54
C PRO A 11 6.93 -17.31 26.95
N GLY A 12 8.16 -16.97 27.35
CA GLY A 12 8.77 -17.37 28.61
C GLY A 12 9.49 -18.73 28.59
N GLN A 13 9.45 -19.47 27.49
CA GLN A 13 10.13 -20.76 27.39
C GLN A 13 11.66 -20.59 27.22
N PRO A 14 12.50 -21.31 27.99
CA PRO A 14 13.95 -21.28 27.83
C PRO A 14 14.38 -22.06 26.56
N LEU A 15 15.14 -21.40 25.69
CA LEU A 15 15.59 -21.93 24.40
C LEU A 15 17.05 -22.40 24.41
N GLY A 16 17.87 -21.87 25.31
CA GLY A 16 19.28 -22.24 25.45
C GLY A 16 20.11 -21.22 26.22
N ALA A 17 21.36 -21.55 26.53
CA ALA A 17 22.29 -20.62 27.20
C ALA A 17 22.88 -19.60 26.21
N SER A 18 23.14 -18.37 26.70
CA SER A 18 23.78 -17.28 25.95
C SER A 18 25.20 -17.61 25.47
N THR A 19 25.85 -18.59 26.10
CA THR A 19 27.19 -19.07 25.73
C THR A 19 27.19 -19.92 24.46
N LYS A 20 26.05 -20.50 24.09
CA LYS A 20 25.92 -21.40 22.94
C LYS A 20 25.21 -20.74 21.75
N TYR A 21 24.44 -19.68 22.01
CA TYR A 21 23.53 -19.09 21.05
C TYR A 21 23.48 -17.58 21.18
N ILE A 22 23.27 -16.89 20.06
CA ILE A 22 23.05 -15.44 20.03
C ILE A 22 21.54 -15.17 20.01
N PRO A 23 21.02 -14.25 20.85
CA PRO A 23 19.62 -13.86 20.83
C PRO A 23 19.30 -13.09 19.53
N GLY A 24 18.35 -13.60 18.76
CA GLY A 24 17.79 -12.97 17.58
C GLY A 24 16.40 -12.36 17.83
N PRO A 25 15.73 -11.87 16.78
CA PRO A 25 14.39 -11.28 16.90
C PRO A 25 13.39 -12.26 17.54
N GLY A 26 12.56 -11.75 18.44
CA GLY A 26 11.57 -12.55 19.17
C GLY A 26 12.12 -13.34 20.37
N THR A 27 13.40 -13.17 20.71
CA THR A 27 14.02 -13.74 21.91
C THR A 27 14.61 -12.65 22.80
N HIS A 28 14.71 -12.92 24.10
CA HIS A 28 15.37 -12.01 25.05
C HIS A 28 16.31 -12.79 25.98
N LEU A 29 17.31 -12.10 26.53
CA LEU A 29 18.23 -12.68 27.50
C LEU A 29 17.70 -12.47 28.92
N HIS A 30 17.55 -13.55 29.67
CA HIS A 30 17.18 -13.52 31.09
C HIS A 30 18.04 -14.53 31.86
N LEU A 31 18.76 -14.06 32.88
CA LEU A 31 19.61 -14.90 33.76
C LEU A 31 20.59 -15.80 32.98
N SER A 32 21.24 -15.26 31.95
CA SER A 32 22.18 -15.97 31.06
C SER A 32 21.55 -17.08 30.19
N GLN A 33 20.23 -17.17 30.18
CA GLN A 33 19.45 -18.05 29.30
C GLN A 33 18.61 -17.22 28.34
N ILE A 34 18.56 -17.66 27.08
CA ILE A 34 17.72 -17.08 26.04
C ILE A 34 16.31 -17.63 26.24
N HIS A 35 15.36 -16.73 26.42
CA HIS A 35 13.94 -17.04 26.54
C HIS A 35 13.20 -16.53 25.31
N ALA A 36 12.14 -17.23 24.92
CA ALA A 36 11.25 -16.76 23.88
C ALA A 36 10.40 -15.59 24.40
N SER A 37 10.32 -14.50 23.65
CA SER A 37 9.41 -13.37 23.93
C SER A 37 8.08 -13.52 23.17
N ILE A 38 8.09 -14.30 22.09
CA ILE A 38 6.98 -14.43 21.15
C ILE A 38 6.64 -15.92 20.98
N LEU A 39 5.38 -16.23 20.70
CA LEU A 39 4.95 -17.57 20.29
C LEU A 39 5.26 -17.79 18.80
N GLY A 40 5.92 -18.89 18.47
CA GLY A 40 6.17 -19.24 17.07
C GLY A 40 7.26 -20.31 16.87
N PRO A 41 7.49 -20.75 15.62
CA PRO A 41 8.56 -21.67 15.33
C PRO A 41 9.93 -21.04 15.55
N ILE A 42 10.87 -21.88 15.96
CA ILE A 42 12.24 -21.47 16.21
C ILE A 42 13.04 -21.61 14.92
N HIS A 43 13.60 -20.49 14.45
CA HIS A 43 14.56 -20.46 13.35
C HIS A 43 15.98 -20.30 13.90
N LEU A 44 16.78 -21.35 13.75
CA LEU A 44 18.21 -21.35 14.02
C LEU A 44 18.97 -20.92 12.77
N THR A 45 19.47 -19.70 12.74
CA THR A 45 20.33 -19.23 11.65
C THR A 45 21.78 -19.42 12.05
N HIS A 46 22.48 -20.32 11.36
CA HIS A 46 23.93 -20.42 11.51
C HIS A 46 24.57 -19.31 10.66
N PRO A 47 25.48 -18.50 11.22
CA PRO A 47 26.27 -17.57 10.42
C PRO A 47 26.94 -18.31 9.26
N PRO A 48 27.03 -17.69 8.07
CA PRO A 48 27.65 -18.33 6.92
C PRO A 48 29.10 -18.70 7.27
N LYS A 49 29.43 -19.99 7.13
CA LYS A 49 30.81 -20.46 7.30
C LYS A 49 31.69 -19.69 6.30
N PRO A 50 32.77 -19.04 6.75
CA PRO A 50 33.66 -18.34 5.83
C PRO A 50 34.18 -19.34 4.79
N VAL A 51 34.00 -19.01 3.52
CA VAL A 51 34.38 -19.85 2.40
C VAL A 51 35.91 -19.83 2.27
N GLY A 52 36.56 -20.79 2.94
CA GLY A 52 37.92 -21.24 2.64
C GLY A 52 39.08 -20.51 3.34
N PRO A 53 40.24 -21.18 3.48
CA PRO A 53 41.46 -20.61 4.05
C PRO A 53 42.12 -19.65 3.05
N GLN A 54 42.23 -18.36 3.38
CA GLN A 54 43.13 -17.46 2.66
C GLN A 54 44.58 -17.86 3.02
N LYS A 55 45.27 -18.55 2.10
CA LYS A 55 46.73 -18.73 2.15
C LYS A 55 47.39 -17.34 2.12
N ARG A 56 47.69 -16.77 3.28
CA ARG A 56 48.67 -15.68 3.41
C ARG A 56 49.97 -16.32 3.92
N LEU A 57 51.00 -16.30 3.08
CA LEU A 57 52.18 -17.16 3.17
C LEU A 57 53.09 -16.95 4.41
N THR A 58 52.90 -15.95 5.26
CA THR A 58 53.87 -15.68 6.35
C THR A 58 53.26 -15.12 7.63
N LYS A 59 52.25 -15.77 8.22
CA LYS A 59 51.98 -15.71 9.68
C LYS A 59 50.94 -16.73 10.11
N ILE A 60 51.30 -17.64 11.02
CA ILE A 60 50.33 -18.47 11.74
C ILE A 60 49.51 -17.52 12.63
N THR A 61 48.30 -17.20 12.20
CA THR A 61 47.34 -16.43 13.00
C THR A 61 46.31 -17.44 13.50
N PRO A 62 46.00 -17.53 14.80
CA PRO A 62 45.06 -18.51 15.32
C PRO A 62 43.71 -18.36 14.61
N SER A 63 43.12 -19.50 14.25
CA SER A 63 41.80 -19.59 13.60
C SER A 63 40.77 -18.72 14.32
N ALA A 64 40.15 -17.80 13.60
CA ALA A 64 39.10 -16.94 14.14
C ALA A 64 38.00 -17.78 14.83
N PRO A 65 37.49 -17.34 15.99
CA PRO A 65 36.48 -18.08 16.73
C PRO A 65 35.22 -18.28 15.87
N THR A 66 34.77 -19.54 15.80
CA THR A 66 33.55 -19.95 15.08
C THR A 66 32.36 -19.15 15.60
N PRO A 67 31.67 -18.36 14.77
CA PRO A 67 30.58 -17.52 15.23
C PRO A 67 29.39 -18.39 15.69
N LEU A 68 28.83 -18.02 16.84
CA LEU A 68 27.72 -18.73 17.49
C LEU A 68 26.44 -18.65 16.62
N PRO A 69 25.63 -19.72 16.57
CA PRO A 69 24.34 -19.70 15.88
C PRO A 69 23.34 -18.75 16.56
N THR A 70 22.55 -18.03 15.76
CA THR A 70 21.52 -17.11 16.24
C THR A 70 20.17 -17.81 16.35
N ILE A 71 19.47 -17.65 17.47
CA ILE A 71 18.11 -18.16 17.68
C ILE A 71 17.12 -17.03 17.46
N SER A 72 16.21 -17.20 16.50
CA SER A 72 15.11 -16.26 16.26
C SER A 72 13.77 -16.96 16.39
N VAL A 73 12.79 -16.28 16.99
CA VAL A 73 11.41 -16.76 17.06
C VAL A 73 10.56 -15.78 16.28
N LEU A 74 10.03 -16.24 15.16
CA LEU A 74 9.14 -15.44 14.32
C LEU A 74 7.71 -15.86 14.58
N ARG A 75 6.80 -14.89 14.63
CA ARG A 75 5.37 -15.20 14.65
C ARG A 75 5.04 -15.82 13.30
N SER A 76 4.77 -17.12 13.27
CA SER A 76 4.14 -17.72 12.09
C SER A 76 2.73 -17.17 11.98
N PRO A 77 2.38 -16.52 10.87
CA PRO A 77 0.98 -16.27 10.57
C PRO A 77 0.40 -17.61 10.12
N ALA A 78 -0.18 -18.36 11.03
CA ALA A 78 -0.91 -19.56 10.66
C ALA A 78 -2.14 -19.69 11.55
N LEU A 79 -3.27 -19.25 11.02
CA LEU A 79 -4.44 -20.13 10.97
C LEU A 79 -5.09 -19.89 9.60
N ASP A 80 -5.29 -20.98 8.87
CA ASP A 80 -5.93 -21.08 7.54
C ASP A 80 -4.96 -20.96 6.34
N THR A 81 -4.30 -22.07 5.99
CA THR A 81 -4.13 -22.64 4.62
C THR A 81 -2.89 -23.55 4.56
N LYS A 82 -2.94 -24.50 3.62
CA LYS A 82 -2.20 -25.76 3.50
C LYS A 82 -0.66 -25.62 3.45
N PRO A 83 0.10 -26.66 3.84
CA PRO A 83 1.55 -26.72 3.65
C PRO A 83 1.89 -26.78 2.15
N GLY A 84 2.44 -25.70 1.61
CA GLY A 84 2.85 -25.61 0.19
C GLY A 84 2.75 -24.21 -0.41
N GLU A 85 2.07 -23.27 0.25
CA GLU A 85 1.97 -21.89 -0.18
C GLU A 85 3.00 -21.04 0.57
N VAL A 86 3.89 -20.37 -0.16
CA VAL A 86 4.83 -19.37 0.36
C VAL A 86 4.00 -18.18 0.84
N GLN A 87 3.41 -18.29 2.03
CA GLN A 87 2.77 -17.17 2.68
C GLN A 87 3.88 -16.26 3.19
N THR A 88 4.20 -15.25 2.40
CA THR A 88 5.01 -14.10 2.79
C THR A 88 4.47 -13.63 4.13
N ALA A 89 5.28 -13.83 5.17
CA ALA A 89 4.86 -13.61 6.55
C ALA A 89 4.17 -12.25 6.69
N LYS A 90 3.03 -12.24 7.38
CA LYS A 90 2.25 -11.12 7.92
C LYS A 90 3.12 -10.15 8.71
N ARG A 91 4.03 -9.52 7.99
CA ARG A 91 4.96 -8.50 8.44
C ARG A 91 4.36 -7.23 7.92
N GLU A 92 4.09 -6.33 8.85
CA GLU A 92 3.86 -4.94 8.51
C GLU A 92 5.11 -4.44 7.79
N ALA A 93 5.06 -4.46 6.46
CA ALA A 93 6.15 -4.04 5.62
C ALA A 93 6.25 -2.53 5.75
N ILE A 94 7.23 -2.07 6.51
CA ILE A 94 7.52 -0.65 6.70
C ILE A 94 8.20 -0.16 5.41
N PRO A 95 7.62 0.82 4.69
CA PRO A 95 8.26 1.36 3.50
C PRO A 95 9.57 2.07 3.85
N GLU A 96 10.68 1.58 3.30
CA GLU A 96 11.97 2.26 3.43
C GLU A 96 12.17 3.28 2.30
N VAL A 97 13.04 4.27 2.57
CA VAL A 97 13.47 5.23 1.54
C VAL A 97 14.09 4.48 0.36
N SER A 98 13.81 4.92 -0.85
CA SER A 98 14.20 4.31 -2.13
C SER A 98 13.56 2.96 -2.47
N SER A 99 12.67 2.45 -1.62
CA SER A 99 11.88 1.26 -1.95
C SER A 99 10.84 1.56 -3.02
N ILE A 100 10.63 0.60 -3.92
CA ILE A 100 9.58 0.64 -4.93
C ILE A 100 8.28 0.17 -4.29
N VAL A 101 7.22 0.93 -4.43
CA VAL A 101 5.92 0.65 -3.84
C VAL A 101 4.84 0.63 -4.92
N LEU A 102 3.83 -0.24 -4.72
CA LEU A 102 2.58 -0.17 -5.47
C LEU A 102 1.55 0.52 -4.60
N CYS A 103 0.92 1.55 -5.14
CA CYS A 103 -0.05 2.35 -4.44
C CYS A 103 -1.31 2.53 -5.27
N ARG A 104 -2.44 2.71 -4.59
CA ARG A 104 -3.72 3.06 -5.18
C ARG A 104 -4.01 4.54 -4.95
N VAL A 105 -4.36 5.25 -6.01
CA VAL A 105 -4.73 6.67 -5.90
C VAL A 105 -6.07 6.77 -5.17
N THR A 106 -6.10 7.49 -4.05
CA THR A 106 -7.31 7.68 -3.25
C THR A 106 -7.99 9.00 -3.61
N ARG A 107 -7.21 10.09 -3.65
CA ARG A 107 -7.71 11.45 -3.87
C ARG A 107 -6.73 12.25 -4.71
N ILE A 108 -7.28 13.13 -5.54
CA ILE A 108 -6.48 14.00 -6.42
C ILE A 108 -6.79 15.45 -6.14
N THR A 109 -5.72 16.23 -5.99
CA THR A 109 -5.73 17.69 -5.90
C THR A 109 -4.90 18.25 -7.05
N ALA A 110 -5.13 19.51 -7.43
CA ALA A 110 -4.38 20.15 -8.53
C ALA A 110 -2.85 20.15 -8.33
N ARG A 111 -2.37 20.19 -7.08
CA ARG A 111 -0.95 20.25 -6.73
C ARG A 111 -0.34 18.94 -6.22
N GLN A 112 -1.16 17.97 -5.81
CA GLN A 112 -0.69 16.68 -5.31
C GLN A 112 -1.74 15.58 -5.47
N ALA A 113 -1.31 14.34 -5.59
CA ALA A 113 -2.14 13.14 -5.53
C ALA A 113 -1.86 12.40 -4.22
N SER A 114 -2.92 12.10 -3.46
CA SER A 114 -2.86 11.25 -2.29
C SER A 114 -3.09 9.80 -2.72
N VAL A 115 -2.25 8.91 -2.20
CA VAL A 115 -2.25 7.50 -2.55
C VAL A 115 -2.15 6.66 -1.29
N ALA A 116 -2.76 5.47 -1.30
CA ALA A 116 -2.57 4.47 -0.28
C ALA A 116 -1.59 3.41 -0.79
N ILE A 117 -0.51 3.16 -0.05
CA ILE A 117 0.49 2.15 -0.40
C ILE A 117 -0.07 0.78 -0.01
N LEU A 118 -0.07 -0.15 -0.95
CA LEU A 118 -0.59 -1.51 -0.78
C LEU A 118 0.54 -2.54 -0.71
N VAL A 119 1.61 -2.31 -1.45
CA VAL A 119 2.73 -3.27 -1.57
C VAL A 119 4.04 -2.51 -1.48
N VAL A 120 4.98 -3.05 -0.71
CA VAL A 120 6.34 -2.56 -0.57
C VAL A 120 7.31 -3.59 -1.12
N GLY A 121 7.96 -3.27 -2.24
CA GLY A 121 8.80 -4.19 -2.98
C GLY A 121 8.00 -5.40 -3.46
N GLU A 122 8.30 -6.55 -2.86
CA GLU A 122 7.67 -7.84 -3.16
C GLU A 122 6.69 -8.29 -2.06
N THR A 123 6.57 -7.52 -0.98
CA THR A 123 5.74 -7.87 0.18
C THR A 123 4.48 -7.02 0.21
N VAL A 124 3.33 -7.68 0.35
CA VAL A 124 2.05 -6.99 0.56
C VAL A 124 2.05 -6.39 1.96
N GLY A 125 1.89 -5.07 2.04
CA GLY A 125 1.79 -4.37 3.31
C GLY A 125 0.36 -4.43 3.81
N GLU A 126 0.15 -4.92 5.04
CA GLU A 126 -1.17 -4.80 5.71
C GLU A 126 -1.39 -3.42 6.35
N GLY A 127 -0.32 -2.63 6.54
CA GLY A 127 -0.40 -1.30 7.12
C GLY A 127 -1.05 -0.30 6.14
N GLU A 128 -1.89 0.60 6.67
CA GLU A 128 -2.53 1.68 5.91
C GLU A 128 -1.57 2.85 5.66
N TRP A 129 -0.45 2.57 5.00
CA TRP A 129 0.55 3.60 4.72
C TRP A 129 0.03 4.57 3.67
N GLN A 130 -0.01 5.86 4.02
CA GLN A 130 -0.42 6.92 3.09
C GLN A 130 0.80 7.54 2.42
N GLY A 131 0.68 7.86 1.14
CA GLY A 131 1.70 8.52 0.36
C GLY A 131 1.15 9.71 -0.40
N VAL A 132 2.04 10.62 -0.78
CA VAL A 132 1.72 11.79 -1.60
C VAL A 132 2.70 11.91 -2.76
N VAL A 133 2.15 12.07 -3.96
CA VAL A 133 2.90 12.39 -5.19
C VAL A 133 2.64 13.86 -5.53
N ARG A 134 3.69 14.68 -5.51
CA ARG A 134 3.61 16.13 -5.81
C ARG A 134 3.83 16.38 -7.31
N VAL A 135 3.37 17.52 -7.84
CA VAL A 135 3.53 17.90 -9.27
C VAL A 135 4.98 17.73 -9.73
N GLN A 136 5.95 18.20 -8.94
CA GLN A 136 7.37 18.19 -9.27
C GLN A 136 8.00 16.79 -9.33
N ASP A 137 7.31 15.78 -8.77
CA ASP A 137 7.81 14.42 -8.62
C ASP A 137 7.14 13.45 -9.64
N VAL A 138 6.34 13.99 -10.57
CA VAL A 138 5.63 13.20 -11.60
C VAL A 138 6.51 12.86 -12.81
N ARG A 139 7.30 13.82 -13.32
CA ARG A 139 8.19 13.63 -14.47
C ARG A 139 9.60 14.11 -14.14
N ALA A 140 10.61 13.47 -14.72
CA ALA A 140 11.99 13.94 -14.62
C ALA A 140 12.19 15.27 -15.37
N THR A 141 11.55 15.42 -16.53
CA THR A 141 11.62 16.58 -17.41
C THR A 141 10.30 17.39 -17.39
N GLU A 142 10.40 18.69 -17.69
CA GLU A 142 9.24 19.60 -17.82
C GLU A 142 8.26 19.61 -16.62
N LYS A 143 8.78 19.65 -15.39
CA LYS A 143 7.99 19.56 -14.15
C LYS A 143 6.86 20.59 -14.03
N ASP A 144 7.04 21.79 -14.59
CA ASP A 144 6.09 22.90 -14.46
C ASP A 144 4.87 22.77 -15.39
N ARG A 145 4.95 21.97 -16.45
CA ARG A 145 3.85 21.77 -17.41
C ARG A 145 2.93 20.61 -17.02
N VAL A 146 3.32 19.81 -16.03
CA VAL A 146 2.59 18.58 -15.69
C VAL A 146 1.34 18.90 -14.89
N LYS A 147 0.19 18.45 -15.39
CA LYS A 147 -1.05 18.43 -14.61
C LYS A 147 -1.28 17.04 -14.03
N ILE A 148 -1.59 17.00 -12.74
CA ILE A 148 -1.85 15.75 -12.02
C ILE A 148 -3.12 15.07 -12.53
N ALA A 149 -4.17 15.85 -12.81
CA ALA A 149 -5.44 15.33 -13.32
C ALA A 149 -5.31 14.61 -14.67
N GLU A 150 -4.31 14.96 -15.48
CA GLU A 150 -4.00 14.29 -16.75
C GLU A 150 -3.07 13.08 -16.56
N SER A 151 -2.44 12.94 -15.40
CA SER A 151 -1.45 11.89 -15.13
C SER A 151 -2.05 10.72 -14.36
N PHE A 152 -2.95 11.00 -13.42
CA PHE A 152 -3.55 10.03 -12.50
C PHE A 152 -5.05 10.24 -12.39
N ARG A 153 -5.81 9.16 -12.17
CA ARG A 153 -7.20 9.19 -11.71
C ARG A 153 -7.38 8.47 -10.37
N PRO A 154 -8.40 8.83 -9.57
CA PRO A 154 -8.74 8.07 -8.37
C PRO A 154 -9.07 6.62 -8.73
N GLY A 155 -8.55 5.66 -7.97
CA GLY A 155 -8.70 4.23 -8.25
C GLY A 155 -7.61 3.62 -9.12
N ASP A 156 -6.76 4.43 -9.76
CA ASP A 156 -5.61 3.91 -10.52
C ASP A 156 -4.57 3.28 -9.60
N VAL A 157 -3.91 2.22 -10.09
CA VAL A 157 -2.76 1.60 -9.42
C VAL A 157 -1.48 2.12 -10.05
N VAL A 158 -0.63 2.71 -9.21
CA VAL A 158 0.59 3.40 -9.59
C VAL A 158 1.79 2.72 -8.97
N ARG A 159 2.84 2.54 -9.75
CA ARG A 159 4.17 2.14 -9.28
C ARG A 159 4.99 3.40 -9.02
N ALA A 160 5.44 3.57 -7.79
CA ALA A 160 6.20 4.73 -7.36
C ALA A 160 7.43 4.32 -6.53
N ILE A 161 8.34 5.26 -6.31
CA ILE A 161 9.48 5.08 -5.41
C ILE A 161 9.34 6.04 -4.22
N VAL A 162 9.64 5.56 -3.03
CA VAL A 162 9.68 6.41 -1.82
C VAL A 162 10.92 7.29 -1.88
N ILE A 163 10.76 8.62 -1.89
CA ILE A 163 11.90 9.56 -1.82
C ILE A 163 12.29 9.82 -0.38
N SER A 164 11.30 10.06 0.47
CA SER A 164 11.49 10.34 1.88
C SER A 164 10.24 9.98 2.67
N LEU A 165 10.39 9.82 3.98
CA LEU A 165 9.29 9.59 4.90
C LEU A 165 8.30 10.77 4.92
N GLY A 166 8.70 11.93 4.43
CA GLY A 166 7.84 13.10 4.29
C GLY A 166 7.50 13.74 5.64
N ASP A 167 6.21 13.80 5.94
CA ASP A 167 5.66 14.35 7.19
C ASP A 167 5.29 13.21 8.17
N GLN A 168 4.54 13.52 9.23
CA GLN A 168 4.18 12.54 10.25
C GLN A 168 3.15 11.49 9.77
N SER A 169 2.52 11.69 8.60
CA SER A 169 1.41 10.86 8.13
C SER A 169 1.59 10.32 6.70
N ASN A 170 2.43 10.95 5.89
CA ASN A 170 2.47 10.78 4.44
C ASN A 170 3.90 10.63 3.92
N TYR A 171 4.15 9.50 3.29
CA TYR A 171 5.39 9.25 2.55
C TYR A 171 5.43 10.09 1.27
N TYR A 172 6.57 10.70 0.95
CA TYR A 172 6.74 11.37 -0.33
C TYR A 172 7.20 10.40 -1.40
N LEU A 173 6.40 10.29 -2.45
CA LEU A 173 6.59 9.35 -3.53
C LEU A 173 6.93 10.09 -4.83
N SER A 174 7.82 9.50 -5.63
CA SER A 174 8.10 9.95 -6.98
C SER A 174 7.69 8.91 -8.00
N THR A 175 7.23 9.40 -9.14
CA THR A 175 7.10 8.61 -10.36
C THR A 175 8.05 9.09 -11.44
N ALA A 176 9.03 9.96 -11.17
CA ALA A 176 9.81 10.63 -12.21
C ALA A 176 10.58 9.72 -13.20
N ARG A 177 10.80 8.44 -12.87
CA ARG A 177 11.47 7.47 -13.74
C ARG A 177 10.53 6.89 -14.81
N ASN A 178 11.08 6.38 -15.91
CA ASN A 178 10.32 5.77 -17.00
C ASN A 178 9.66 4.44 -16.59
N ASP A 179 10.31 3.71 -15.69
CA ASP A 179 9.78 2.46 -15.11
C ASP A 179 8.80 2.72 -13.96
N LEU A 180 8.33 3.96 -13.78
CA LEU A 180 7.39 4.33 -12.72
C LEU A 180 6.22 5.13 -13.32
N GLY A 181 5.00 4.81 -12.90
CA GLY A 181 3.80 5.42 -13.45
C GLY A 181 2.56 4.58 -13.17
N VAL A 182 1.49 4.90 -13.88
CA VAL A 182 0.26 4.10 -13.84
C VAL A 182 0.56 2.72 -14.43
N LEU A 183 0.24 1.68 -13.66
CA LEU A 183 0.37 0.28 -14.05
C LEU A 183 -0.97 -0.28 -14.51
N MET A 184 -2.03 0.03 -13.74
CA MET A 184 -3.40 -0.37 -14.05
C MET A 184 -4.30 0.85 -13.95
N ALA A 185 -5.00 1.14 -15.04
CA ALA A 185 -5.98 2.20 -15.13
C ALA A 185 -7.39 1.62 -15.12
N THR A 186 -8.29 2.27 -14.38
CA THR A 186 -9.71 1.91 -14.37
C THR A 186 -10.49 2.95 -15.17
N SER A 187 -11.31 2.52 -16.14
CA SER A 187 -12.22 3.41 -16.87
C SER A 187 -13.39 3.85 -15.99
N ASP A 188 -14.13 4.88 -16.40
CA ASP A 188 -15.34 5.34 -15.69
C ASP A 188 -16.40 4.23 -15.55
N ALA A 189 -16.44 3.30 -16.50
CA ALA A 189 -17.29 2.12 -16.47
C ALA A 189 -16.79 1.02 -15.50
N GLY A 190 -15.63 1.21 -14.87
CA GLY A 190 -15.02 0.23 -13.96
C GLY A 190 -14.20 -0.86 -14.66
N ASN A 191 -13.95 -0.76 -15.97
CA ASN A 191 -13.17 -1.75 -16.71
C ASN A 191 -11.66 -1.47 -16.58
N ALA A 192 -10.85 -2.52 -16.62
CA ALA A 192 -9.40 -2.39 -16.71
C ALA A 192 -8.99 -1.94 -18.12
N MET A 193 -8.29 -0.81 -18.23
CA MET A 193 -7.75 -0.30 -19.48
C MET A 193 -6.32 -0.80 -19.70
N HIS A 194 -5.92 -0.96 -20.96
CA HIS A 194 -4.55 -1.33 -21.32
C HIS A 194 -3.79 -0.13 -21.90
N PRO A 195 -2.47 -0.03 -21.68
CA PRO A 195 -1.66 1.03 -22.28
C PRO A 195 -1.51 0.77 -23.79
N VAL A 196 -1.87 1.76 -24.60
CA VAL A 196 -1.63 1.76 -26.06
C VAL A 196 -0.33 2.53 -26.36
N SER A 197 -0.09 3.60 -25.62
CA SER A 197 1.14 4.38 -25.69
C SER A 197 1.56 4.86 -24.30
N TRP A 198 2.73 5.49 -24.21
CA TRP A 198 3.23 6.07 -22.97
C TRP A 198 2.33 7.16 -22.36
N ARG A 199 1.35 7.68 -23.11
CA ARG A 199 0.36 8.67 -22.63
C ARG A 199 -1.09 8.21 -22.69
N GLU A 200 -1.38 7.11 -23.37
CA GLU A 200 -2.74 6.78 -23.78
C GLU A 200 -3.11 5.37 -23.32
N TYR A 201 -4.22 5.28 -22.59
CA TYR A 201 -4.86 4.04 -22.18
C TYR A 201 -6.16 3.88 -22.94
N ARG A 202 -6.47 2.66 -23.36
CA ARG A 202 -7.72 2.36 -24.07
C ARG A 202 -8.50 1.26 -23.36
N ASP A 203 -9.80 1.49 -23.22
CA ASP A 203 -10.72 0.48 -22.74
C ASP A 203 -10.98 -0.53 -23.88
N PRO A 204 -10.76 -1.83 -23.66
CA PRO A 204 -10.99 -2.85 -24.69
C PRO A 204 -12.47 -2.99 -25.10
N VAL A 205 -13.41 -2.64 -24.23
CA VAL A 205 -14.85 -2.84 -24.46
C VAL A 205 -15.49 -1.62 -25.11
N THR A 206 -15.24 -0.43 -24.56
CA THR A 206 -15.85 0.81 -25.04
C THR A 206 -15.04 1.49 -26.14
N GLY A 207 -13.75 1.14 -26.25
CA GLY A 207 -12.83 1.73 -27.23
C GLY A 207 -12.43 3.18 -26.92
N THR A 208 -12.93 3.75 -25.81
CA THR A 208 -12.59 5.11 -25.36
C THR A 208 -11.14 5.17 -24.93
N SER A 209 -10.42 6.19 -25.41
CA SER A 209 -9.06 6.45 -24.97
C SER A 209 -9.00 7.58 -23.94
N GLU A 210 -8.16 7.38 -22.94
CA GLU A 210 -7.93 8.32 -21.85
C GLU A 210 -6.44 8.60 -21.69
N LEU A 211 -6.11 9.87 -21.50
CA LEU A 211 -4.73 10.30 -21.27
C LEU A 211 -4.33 10.03 -19.82
N ARG A 212 -3.24 9.28 -19.63
CA ARG A 212 -2.60 9.02 -18.33
C ARG A 212 -1.10 8.88 -18.49
N LYS A 213 -0.33 9.09 -17.42
CA LYS A 213 1.12 8.86 -17.46
C LYS A 213 1.40 7.36 -17.31
N GLY A 214 1.53 6.66 -18.43
CA GLY A 214 1.87 5.24 -18.46
C GLY A 214 3.32 4.98 -18.04
N GLN A 215 3.52 3.87 -17.35
CA GLN A 215 4.85 3.30 -17.17
C GLN A 215 5.26 2.52 -18.43
N THR A 216 6.54 2.54 -18.80
CA THR A 216 7.07 1.56 -19.76
C THR A 216 7.05 0.18 -19.11
N ILE A 217 6.15 -0.68 -19.57
CA ILE A 217 6.14 -2.08 -19.17
C ILE A 217 7.26 -2.75 -19.96
N ALA A 218 8.38 -3.04 -19.29
CA ALA A 218 9.36 -3.97 -19.81
C ALA A 218 8.73 -5.37 -19.78
N CYS A 219 7.93 -5.67 -20.79
CA CYS A 219 7.44 -7.01 -21.01
C CYS A 219 8.55 -7.77 -21.76
N ASP A 220 9.33 -8.56 -21.02
CA ASP A 220 10.15 -9.64 -21.61
C ASP A 220 9.28 -10.73 -22.29
N THR A 221 7.96 -10.53 -22.32
CA THR A 221 7.02 -11.26 -23.16
C THR A 221 6.46 -10.29 -24.19
N LYS A 222 6.73 -10.56 -25.47
CA LYS A 222 6.20 -9.79 -26.61
C LYS A 222 4.69 -9.51 -26.44
N PRO A 223 4.19 -8.31 -26.82
CA PRO A 223 2.77 -8.00 -26.74
C PRO A 223 1.98 -8.93 -27.66
N ILE A 224 1.05 -9.70 -27.11
CA ILE A 224 0.04 -10.45 -27.86
C ILE A 224 -1.02 -9.45 -28.30
N ILE A 225 -0.78 -8.77 -29.41
CA ILE A 225 -1.83 -8.07 -30.17
C ILE A 225 -1.57 -8.30 -31.66
N GLU A 226 -1.80 -9.53 -32.11
CA GLU A 226 -2.06 -9.80 -33.52
C GLU A 226 -2.91 -11.07 -33.65
N LEU A 227 -4.20 -10.85 -33.97
CA LEU A 227 -4.97 -11.50 -35.04
C LEU A 227 -6.46 -11.57 -34.66
N GLY A 228 -7.27 -11.02 -35.57
CA GLY A 228 -8.70 -11.17 -35.55
C GLY A 228 -9.14 -12.61 -35.83
N SER A 229 -10.37 -12.88 -35.41
CA SER A 229 -11.24 -14.01 -35.80
C SER A 229 -10.67 -15.42 -35.64
N ILE A 230 -11.20 -16.15 -34.65
CA ILE A 230 -11.89 -17.45 -34.73
C ILE A 230 -11.93 -18.04 -33.30
N THR A 231 -13.05 -18.68 -32.99
CA THR A 231 -13.47 -19.37 -31.75
C THR A 231 -12.40 -20.23 -31.02
N PRO A 232 -12.60 -20.53 -29.72
CA PRO A 232 -11.53 -20.90 -28.80
C PRO A 232 -11.16 -22.40 -28.83
N PRO A 233 -9.92 -22.72 -28.43
CA PRO A 233 -9.72 -23.88 -27.57
C PRO A 233 -8.82 -23.60 -26.36
N VAL A 234 -9.40 -23.95 -25.21
CA VAL A 234 -8.82 -24.47 -23.97
C VAL A 234 -7.37 -25.00 -24.08
N ARG A 235 -6.39 -24.30 -23.47
CA ARG A 235 -5.39 -24.80 -22.49
C ARG A 235 -4.17 -23.87 -22.36
N GLU A 236 -3.80 -23.62 -21.10
CA GLU A 236 -2.44 -23.42 -20.55
C GLU A 236 -1.50 -22.49 -21.35
N THR A 237 -1.13 -21.31 -20.88
CA THR A 237 -0.20 -21.13 -19.75
C THR A 237 -0.22 -19.65 -19.34
N THR A 238 -0.76 -19.34 -18.17
CA THR A 238 -0.75 -17.99 -17.58
C THR A 238 0.64 -17.68 -17.00
N PRO A 239 1.27 -16.53 -17.26
CA PRO A 239 2.39 -16.07 -16.44
C PRO A 239 1.86 -15.64 -15.07
N TYR A 240 1.95 -16.58 -14.13
CA TYR A 240 1.74 -16.37 -12.71
C TYR A 240 2.76 -15.36 -12.18
N CYS A 241 2.36 -14.10 -12.09
CA CYS A 241 2.98 -13.13 -11.17
C CYS A 241 2.02 -11.97 -10.86
N VAL A 242 1.12 -11.64 -11.79
CA VAL A 242 0.13 -10.56 -11.60
C VAL A 242 -1.16 -11.04 -10.91
N LEU A 243 -1.53 -12.31 -11.07
CA LEU A 243 -2.78 -12.88 -10.51
C LEU A 243 -2.73 -13.12 -9.00
N SER A 244 -1.56 -13.46 -8.42
CA SER A 244 -1.45 -13.59 -6.95
C SER A 244 -1.54 -12.24 -6.24
N LEU A 245 -1.02 -11.16 -6.85
CA LEU A 245 -1.13 -9.81 -6.30
C LEU A 245 -2.52 -9.20 -6.51
N LEU A 246 -3.19 -9.46 -7.64
CA LEU A 246 -4.57 -9.01 -7.86
C LEU A 246 -5.57 -9.74 -6.95
N SER A 247 -5.37 -11.03 -6.66
CA SER A 247 -6.23 -11.78 -5.73
C SER A 247 -6.14 -11.23 -4.31
N ALA A 248 -4.96 -10.79 -3.86
CA ALA A 248 -4.78 -10.17 -2.56
C ALA A 248 -5.43 -8.77 -2.48
N VAL A 249 -5.35 -7.96 -3.55
CA VAL A 249 -6.00 -6.64 -3.61
C VAL A 249 -7.53 -6.75 -3.72
N SER A 250 -8.05 -7.77 -4.40
CA SER A 250 -9.49 -8.04 -4.48
C SER A 250 -10.07 -8.55 -3.15
N ALA A 251 -9.33 -9.39 -2.42
CA ALA A 251 -9.74 -9.89 -1.10
C ALA A 251 -9.85 -8.76 -0.05
N ALA A 252 -8.99 -7.74 -0.13
CA ALA A 252 -9.06 -6.55 0.74
C ALA A 252 -10.31 -5.66 0.48
N ARG A 253 -11.04 -5.88 -0.62
CA ARG A 253 -12.26 -5.14 -0.95
C ARG A 253 -13.54 -5.74 -0.32
N ALA A 254 -13.46 -6.96 0.24
CA ALA A 254 -14.62 -7.70 0.73
C ALA A 254 -14.94 -7.54 2.24
N SER A 255 -14.11 -6.81 3.00
CA SER A 255 -14.26 -6.70 4.48
C SER A 255 -14.85 -5.37 4.98
N THR A 256 -15.27 -4.45 4.12
CA THR A 256 -16.06 -3.29 4.55
C THR A 256 -17.53 -3.67 4.57
N GLY A 257 -18.00 -4.02 5.77
CA GLY A 257 -19.35 -4.45 6.08
C GLY A 257 -20.42 -3.49 5.56
N SER A 258 -21.50 -4.11 5.06
CA SER A 258 -22.77 -3.48 4.76
C SER A 258 -23.31 -2.73 5.99
N PRO A 259 -23.84 -1.51 5.85
CA PRO A 259 -24.55 -0.86 6.94
C PRO A 259 -25.85 -1.62 7.24
N PRO A 260 -26.26 -1.73 8.52
CA PRO A 260 -27.55 -2.31 8.87
C PRO A 260 -28.69 -1.40 8.39
N ASP A 261 -29.65 -2.07 7.76
CA ASP A 261 -30.95 -1.61 7.27
C ASP A 261 -31.69 -0.78 8.33
N VAL A 262 -31.81 0.53 8.11
CA VAL A 262 -32.63 1.41 8.95
C VAL A 262 -34.06 1.35 8.43
N THR A 263 -34.85 0.56 9.14
CA THR A 263 -36.31 0.43 9.04
C THR A 263 -36.99 1.80 8.92
N ALA A 264 -37.73 1.99 7.82
CA ALA A 264 -38.60 3.14 7.60
C ALA A 264 -39.69 3.24 8.68
N PRO A 265 -40.00 4.44 9.21
CA PRO A 265 -41.14 4.61 10.10
C PRO A 265 -42.47 4.60 9.31
N PRO A 266 -43.55 4.01 9.85
CA PRO A 266 -44.84 3.92 9.17
C PRO A 266 -45.58 5.27 9.16
N PRO A 267 -46.51 5.47 8.20
CA PRO A 267 -47.26 6.71 8.08
C PRO A 267 -48.27 6.86 9.21
N LYS A 268 -48.21 7.98 9.94
CA LYS A 268 -49.26 8.37 10.90
C LYS A 268 -50.41 9.02 10.16
N ASP A 269 -51.46 8.23 9.97
CA ASP A 269 -52.81 8.71 9.73
C ASP A 269 -53.31 9.45 10.99
N ARG A 270 -53.73 10.71 10.85
CA ARG A 270 -54.58 11.34 11.87
C ARG A 270 -55.49 12.39 11.27
N SER A 271 -56.74 11.98 11.17
CA SER A 271 -57.93 12.79 10.97
C SER A 271 -58.13 13.83 12.08
N ARG A 272 -58.46 15.05 11.63
CA ARG A 272 -59.54 15.95 12.07
C ARG A 272 -59.97 15.89 13.55
N THR A 273 -59.80 17.00 14.28
CA THR A 273 -60.77 17.53 15.28
C THR A 273 -60.49 19.04 15.51
N THR A 274 -61.56 19.82 15.35
CA THR A 274 -61.96 21.18 15.83
C THR A 274 -61.21 21.73 17.06
N ASP A 275 -61.04 23.03 17.35
CA ASP A 275 -61.82 24.26 17.07
C ASP A 275 -60.98 25.55 17.39
N PRO A 276 -61.50 26.79 17.12
CA PRO A 276 -60.77 28.06 17.02
C PRO A 276 -60.93 29.04 18.22
N HIS A 277 -60.44 30.28 18.05
CA HIS A 277 -60.40 31.47 18.96
C HIS A 277 -59.05 31.65 19.70
N ALA A 278 -58.39 32.81 19.80
CA ALA A 278 -58.78 34.21 19.61
C ALA A 278 -57.47 35.04 19.33
N VAL A 279 -57.42 35.96 18.36
CA VAL A 279 -57.69 37.42 18.48
C VAL A 279 -56.44 38.28 18.81
N ARG A 280 -56.06 39.09 17.80
CA ARG A 280 -55.53 40.48 17.85
C ARG A 280 -54.08 40.69 18.36
N ASP A 281 -53.31 41.68 17.91
CA ASP A 281 -53.41 42.77 16.91
C ASP A 281 -52.09 43.58 17.04
N ARG A 282 -51.72 44.31 15.98
CA ARG A 282 -50.66 45.37 15.91
C ARG A 282 -49.21 44.87 15.96
N GLY A 283 -48.32 45.18 15.03
CA GLY A 283 -48.20 46.36 14.19
C GLY A 283 -46.79 46.96 14.41
N VAL A 284 -46.28 47.66 13.40
CA VAL A 284 -45.07 48.51 13.37
C VAL A 284 -43.79 47.87 12.79
N ASP A 285 -43.68 47.93 11.45
CA ASP A 285 -42.47 48.43 10.76
C ASP A 285 -42.24 49.92 11.18
N PRO A 286 -41.04 50.56 11.12
CA PRO A 286 -40.10 50.51 9.97
C PRO A 286 -38.60 50.82 10.27
N VAL A 287 -37.82 51.03 9.19
CA VAL A 287 -36.69 51.99 9.01
C VAL A 287 -35.26 51.41 8.88
N ASP A 288 -34.82 51.24 7.61
CA ASP A 288 -33.46 51.60 7.13
C ASP A 288 -33.31 53.14 7.18
N PRO A 289 -32.13 53.80 7.39
CA PRO A 289 -30.96 53.76 6.46
C PRO A 289 -29.62 54.22 7.15
N PRO A 290 -28.60 54.89 6.54
CA PRO A 290 -28.20 55.05 5.12
C PRO A 290 -26.70 54.75 4.81
N LEU A 291 -26.44 54.69 3.50
CA LEU A 291 -25.16 54.87 2.81
C LEU A 291 -24.44 56.18 3.19
N ALA A 292 -23.12 56.12 3.36
CA ALA A 292 -22.24 57.29 3.31
C ALA A 292 -21.13 57.08 2.26
N SER A 293 -21.24 57.86 1.20
CA SER A 293 -20.22 58.14 0.18
C SER A 293 -19.40 59.36 0.56
N SER A 294 -18.07 59.32 0.42
CA SER A 294 -17.20 60.44 0.00
C SER A 294 -15.74 59.96 0.05
N SER A 295 -15.06 59.81 -1.09
CA SER A 295 -14.24 60.86 -1.72
C SER A 295 -13.03 61.27 -0.87
N VAL A 296 -11.81 61.03 -1.38
CA VAL A 296 -10.80 62.08 -1.70
C VAL A 296 -9.48 61.43 -2.20
N ARG A 297 -9.27 61.63 -3.51
CA ARG A 297 -8.06 61.85 -4.34
C ARG A 297 -6.70 61.15 -4.17
N PRO A 298 -5.96 60.99 -5.30
CA PRO A 298 -4.59 60.51 -5.39
C PRO A 298 -3.54 61.65 -5.33
N GLY A 299 -2.29 61.32 -5.02
CA GLY A 299 -1.18 62.27 -5.12
C GLY A 299 0.21 61.67 -4.92
N ARG A 300 0.97 61.66 -6.03
CA ARG A 300 2.43 61.49 -6.22
C ARG A 300 3.08 60.13 -6.01
#